data_AF-A0A482EBP9-F1
#
_entry.id   AF-A0A482EBP9-F1
#
_cell.length_a   1.000
_cell.length_b   1.000
_cell.length_c   1.000
_cell.angle_alpha   90.00
_cell.angle_beta   90.00
_cell.angle_gamma   90.00
#
_symmetry.space_group_name_H-M   'P 1'
#
loop_
_entity.id
_entity.type
_entity.pdbx_description
1 polymer ?
#
loop_
_entity_poly.entity_id
_entity_poly.type
_entity_poly.pdbx_seq_one_letter_code
_entity_poly.pdbx_strand_id
1 'polypeptide(L)'
;MSSNSFYLLLIPIINILLLYLNILLGPNKNYGEKGSSFECGFHSFLGQNRQQFNISFFLFGLLFLIFDLEIILIYPFTISSNHNYAYGMTVIFTFLVILTVGFCYEIGKKALKLNTKQSAFEYVSLERSILKSPYIFIKPINENIKI
;
A
#
# COMPACT_ATOMS: atom_id res chain seq x y z
N MET A 1 -17.18 -36.49 -12.64
CA MET A 1 -16.67 -35.20 -12.13
C MET A 1 -15.72 -34.65 -13.18
N SER A 2 -15.91 -33.41 -13.61
CA SER A 2 -15.01 -32.80 -14.62
C SER A 2 -13.61 -32.59 -14.03
N SER A 3 -12.58 -32.62 -14.87
CA SER A 3 -11.19 -32.38 -14.44
C SER A 3 -11.05 -31.08 -13.63
N ASN A 4 -11.76 -30.02 -14.03
CA ASN A 4 -11.76 -28.73 -13.32
C ASN A 4 -12.39 -28.81 -11.93
N SER A 5 -13.50 -29.55 -11.77
CA SER A 5 -14.13 -29.77 -10.46
C SER A 5 -13.22 -30.53 -9.50
N PHE A 6 -12.35 -31.41 -10.03
CA PHE A 6 -11.37 -32.14 -9.24
C PHE A 6 -10.27 -31.24 -8.69
N TYR A 7 -9.67 -30.36 -9.51
CA TYR A 7 -8.63 -29.44 -9.04
C TYR A 7 -9.12 -28.44 -8.00
N LEU A 8 -10.33 -27.91 -8.17
CA LEU A 8 -10.93 -26.95 -7.24
C LEU A 8 -11.13 -27.55 -5.84
N LEU A 9 -11.41 -28.85 -5.73
CA LEU A 9 -11.55 -29.54 -4.45
C LEU A 9 -10.21 -30.00 -3.87
N LEU A 10 -9.29 -30.47 -4.71
CA LEU A 10 -8.03 -31.06 -4.26
C LEU A 10 -7.11 -30.05 -3.57
N ILE A 11 -7.02 -28.81 -4.08
CA ILE A 11 -6.12 -27.77 -3.54
C ILE A 11 -6.42 -27.43 -2.07
N PRO A 12 -7.65 -27.05 -1.67
CA PRO A 12 -7.94 -26.73 -0.28
C PRO A 12 -7.84 -27.95 0.63
N ILE A 13 -8.18 -29.16 0.13
CA ILE A 13 -8.08 -30.40 0.90
C ILE A 13 -6.63 -30.69 1.28
N ILE A 14 -5.69 -30.55 0.34
CA ILE A 14 -4.26 -30.74 0.61
C ILE A 14 -3.75 -29.70 1.62
N ASN A 15 -4.18 -28.45 1.51
CA ASN A 15 -3.76 -27.39 2.44
C ASN A 15 -4.19 -27.72 3.89
N ILE A 16 -5.46 -28.11 4.07
CA ILE A 16 -5.99 -28.53 5.38
C ILE A 16 -5.26 -29.77 5.90
N LEU A 17 -5.00 -30.74 5.04
CA LEU A 17 -4.28 -31.96 5.41
C LEU A 17 -2.85 -31.66 5.88
N LEU A 18 -2.12 -30.80 5.17
CA LEU A 18 -0.77 -30.38 5.56
C LEU A 18 -0.77 -29.59 6.88
N LEU A 19 -1.75 -28.70 7.08
CA LEU A 19 -1.93 -27.98 8.35
C LEU A 19 -2.21 -28.97 9.49
N TYR A 20 -3.09 -29.95 9.27
CA TYR A 20 -3.42 -30.97 10.27
C TYR A 20 -2.21 -31.83 10.63
N LEU A 21 -1.42 -32.25 9.63
CA LEU A 21 -0.17 -32.97 9.86
C LEU A 21 0.85 -32.14 10.65
N ASN A 22 0.94 -30.83 10.39
CA ASN A 22 1.83 -29.94 11.15
C ASN A 22 1.43 -29.86 12.63
N ILE A 23 0.12 -29.76 12.92
CA ILE A 23 -0.38 -29.73 14.30
C ILE A 23 -0.13 -31.07 15.02
N LEU A 24 -0.27 -32.19 14.30
CA LEU A 24 -0.11 -33.53 14.87
C LEU A 24 1.36 -33.91 15.11
N LEU A 25 2.25 -33.61 14.15
CA LEU A 25 3.67 -33.98 14.18
C LEU A 25 4.56 -32.89 14.80
N GLY A 26 4.10 -31.65 14.85
CA GLY A 26 4.87 -30.50 15.32
C GLY A 26 5.07 -30.51 16.84
N PRO A 27 6.29 -30.29 17.35
CA PRO A 27 6.54 -30.22 18.79
C PRO A 27 5.87 -28.98 19.40
N ASN A 28 4.79 -29.19 20.16
CA ASN A 28 4.07 -28.10 20.80
C ASN A 28 4.54 -27.86 22.24
N LYS A 29 5.58 -27.03 22.41
CA LYS A 29 6.00 -26.52 23.73
C LYS A 29 5.37 -25.15 23.98
N ASN A 30 4.43 -25.06 24.91
CA ASN A 30 3.82 -23.80 25.34
C ASN A 30 4.55 -23.28 26.58
N TYR A 31 5.13 -22.10 26.46
CA TYR A 31 5.71 -21.34 27.57
C TYR A 31 5.07 -19.95 27.59
N GLY A 32 4.94 -19.31 28.76
CA GLY A 32 4.19 -18.06 28.91
C GLY A 32 4.63 -16.96 27.95
N GLU A 33 5.95 -16.78 27.79
CA GLU A 33 6.55 -15.79 26.88
C GLU A 33 6.40 -16.14 25.39
N LYS A 34 6.00 -17.38 25.04
CA LYS A 34 5.72 -17.77 23.64
C LYS A 34 4.42 -17.16 23.14
N GLY A 35 3.48 -16.92 24.06
CA GLY A 35 2.15 -16.40 23.78
C GLY A 35 2.10 -14.87 23.76
N SER A 36 3.11 -14.19 24.28
CA SER A 36 3.23 -12.74 24.23
C SER A 36 3.87 -12.27 22.93
N SER A 37 3.51 -11.07 22.48
CA SER A 37 4.19 -10.42 21.36
C SER A 37 5.68 -10.21 21.69
N PHE A 38 6.55 -10.44 20.70
CA PHE A 38 7.97 -10.15 20.83
C PHE A 38 8.17 -8.64 20.93
N GLU A 39 8.46 -8.14 22.14
CA GLU A 39 8.82 -6.75 22.40
C GLU A 39 10.29 -6.69 22.84
N CYS A 40 11.02 -5.64 22.44
CA CYS A 40 12.43 -5.43 22.81
C CYS A 40 12.65 -5.08 24.30
N GLY A 41 11.89 -5.70 25.22
CA GLY A 41 11.97 -5.49 26.67
C GLY A 41 11.15 -4.30 27.19
N PHE A 42 10.34 -3.65 26.33
CA PHE A 42 9.44 -2.56 26.73
C PHE A 42 8.00 -2.96 26.47
N HIS A 43 7.14 -2.80 27.47
CA HIS A 43 5.71 -3.03 27.34
C HIS A 43 5.09 -1.98 26.41
N SER A 44 4.32 -2.41 25.41
CA SER A 44 3.50 -1.51 24.59
C SER A 44 2.68 -0.57 25.47
N PHE A 45 2.72 0.74 25.16
CA PHE A 45 1.99 1.75 25.91
C PHE A 45 0.48 1.42 25.94
N LEU A 46 -0.03 1.10 27.13
CA LEU A 46 -1.44 0.84 27.37
C LEU A 46 -2.25 2.08 26.99
N GLY A 47 -2.98 2.01 25.86
CA GLY A 47 -3.90 3.06 25.42
C GLY A 47 -3.69 3.59 24.01
N GLN A 48 -2.62 3.22 23.30
CA GLN A 48 -2.38 3.65 21.91
C GLN A 48 -2.25 2.48 20.93
N ASN A 49 -3.39 1.85 20.61
CA ASN A 49 -3.47 0.80 19.57
C ASN A 49 -3.63 1.38 18.15
N ARG A 50 -3.46 2.69 17.98
CA ARG A 50 -3.55 3.38 16.69
C ARG A 50 -2.20 3.98 16.36
N GLN A 51 -1.52 3.38 15.39
CA GLN A 51 -0.30 3.94 14.84
C GLN A 51 -0.64 5.07 13.86
N GLN A 52 0.13 6.16 13.92
CA GLN A 52 0.02 7.24 12.95
C GLN A 52 0.45 6.69 11.58
N PHE A 53 -0.47 6.69 10.62
CA PHE A 53 -0.20 6.32 9.24
C PHE A 53 -0.36 7.53 8.32
N ASN A 54 0.44 7.57 7.25
CA ASN A 54 0.33 8.60 6.24
C ASN A 54 -0.91 8.36 5.38
N ILE A 55 -1.65 9.43 5.06
CA ILE A 55 -2.86 9.38 4.21
C ILE A 55 -2.57 8.80 2.81
N SER A 56 -1.34 8.89 2.33
CA SER A 56 -0.92 8.38 1.02
C SER A 56 -1.18 6.88 0.83
N PHE A 57 -1.16 6.07 1.90
CA PHE A 57 -1.50 4.64 1.81
C PHE A 57 -2.99 4.41 1.51
N PHE A 58 -3.86 5.26 2.05
CA PHE A 58 -5.30 5.22 1.75
C PHE A 58 -5.57 5.66 0.31
N LEU A 59 -4.90 6.71 -0.15
CA LEU A 59 -5.02 7.20 -1.54
C LEU A 59 -4.61 6.14 -2.56
N PHE A 60 -3.56 5.34 -2.27
CA PHE A 60 -3.19 4.22 -3.13
C PHE A 60 -4.31 3.17 -3.23
N GLY A 61 -4.96 2.83 -2.13
CA GLY A 61 -6.09 1.88 -2.13
C GLY A 61 -7.30 2.40 -2.90
N LEU A 62 -7.63 3.68 -2.75
CA LEU A 62 -8.72 4.32 -3.50
C LEU A 62 -8.43 4.33 -5.00
N LEU A 63 -7.20 4.64 -5.38
CA LEU A 63 -6.76 4.69 -6.77
C LEU A 63 -6.71 3.30 -7.42
N PHE A 64 -6.31 2.27 -6.67
CA PHE A 64 -6.43 0.87 -7.09
C PHE A 64 -7.89 0.48 -7.36
N LEU A 65 -8.81 0.89 -6.49
CA LEU A 65 -10.24 0.60 -6.65
C LEU A 65 -10.81 1.22 -7.94
N ILE A 66 -10.51 2.49 -8.23
CA ILE A 66 -10.96 3.13 -9.47
C ILE A 66 -10.37 2.45 -10.71
N PHE A 67 -9.08 2.09 -10.69
CA PHE A 67 -8.46 1.42 -11.84
C PHE A 67 -8.94 -0.02 -12.05
N ASP A 68 -9.28 -0.74 -10.98
CA ASP A 68 -9.93 -2.05 -11.09
C ASP A 68 -11.33 -1.91 -11.73
N LEU A 69 -12.07 -0.85 -11.35
CA LEU A 69 -13.36 -0.51 -11.94
C LEU A 69 -13.25 -0.11 -13.42
N GLU A 70 -12.16 0.55 -13.82
CA GLU A 70 -11.91 0.87 -15.23
C GLU A 70 -11.80 -0.40 -16.09
N ILE A 71 -11.04 -1.39 -15.63
CA ILE A 71 -10.78 -2.63 -16.38
C ILE A 71 -12.07 -3.46 -16.52
N ILE A 72 -12.88 -3.56 -15.46
CA ILE A 72 -14.16 -4.29 -15.52
C ILE A 72 -15.15 -3.63 -16.49
N LEU A 73 -15.11 -2.30 -16.67
CA LEU A 73 -15.94 -1.60 -17.65
C LEU A 73 -15.47 -1.78 -19.10
N ILE A 74 -14.17 -2.01 -19.31
CA ILE A 74 -13.61 -2.32 -20.64
C ILE A 74 -13.97 -3.76 -21.06
N TYR A 75 -14.06 -4.69 -20.12
CA TYR A 75 -14.34 -6.11 -20.37
C TYR A 75 -15.59 -6.42 -21.23
N PRO A 76 -16.79 -5.87 -20.98
CA PRO A 76 -17.97 -6.17 -21.82
C PRO A 76 -17.81 -5.71 -23.27
N PHE A 77 -17.02 -4.67 -23.53
CA PHE A 77 -16.73 -4.25 -24.90
C PHE A 77 -15.77 -5.19 -25.61
N THR A 78 -14.74 -5.68 -24.93
CA THR A 78 -13.81 -6.63 -25.58
C THR A 78 -14.57 -7.88 -26.05
N ILE A 79 -15.55 -8.34 -25.26
CA ILE A 79 -16.44 -9.45 -25.62
C ILE A 79 -17.39 -9.10 -26.77
N SER A 80 -17.98 -7.89 -26.78
CA SER A 80 -19.00 -7.48 -27.76
C SER A 80 -18.46 -6.71 -28.97
N SER A 81 -17.14 -6.68 -29.15
CA SER A 81 -16.42 -5.90 -30.16
C SER A 81 -16.88 -6.16 -31.60
N ASN A 82 -17.41 -7.35 -31.88
CA ASN A 82 -17.93 -7.73 -33.20
C ASN A 82 -19.18 -6.94 -33.63
N HIS A 83 -19.99 -6.45 -32.69
CA HIS A 83 -21.24 -5.74 -33.01
C HIS A 83 -21.11 -4.22 -32.91
N ASN A 84 -20.26 -3.72 -32.00
CA ASN A 84 -20.15 -2.29 -31.68
C ASN A 84 -18.75 -1.74 -31.94
N TYR A 85 -18.20 -1.99 -33.13
CA TYR A 85 -16.80 -1.66 -33.44
C TYR A 85 -16.49 -0.16 -33.32
N ALA A 86 -17.04 0.68 -34.20
CA ALA A 86 -16.73 2.11 -34.22
C ALA A 86 -17.34 2.87 -33.03
N TYR A 87 -18.62 2.62 -32.73
CA TYR A 87 -19.32 3.31 -31.64
C TYR A 87 -18.75 2.95 -30.26
N GLY A 88 -18.59 1.66 -29.96
CA GLY A 88 -18.06 1.21 -28.67
C GLY A 88 -16.61 1.67 -28.44
N MET A 89 -15.79 1.69 -29.50
CA MET A 89 -14.42 2.20 -29.42
C MET A 89 -14.37 3.68 -29.04
N THR A 90 -15.25 4.52 -29.62
CA THR A 90 -15.30 5.95 -29.26
C THR A 90 -15.72 6.20 -27.82
N VAL A 91 -16.68 5.42 -27.31
CA VAL A 91 -17.17 5.53 -25.92
C VAL A 91 -16.06 5.16 -24.93
N ILE A 92 -15.33 4.07 -25.19
CA ILE A 92 -14.26 3.61 -24.31
C ILE A 92 -13.06 4.51 -24.37
N PHE A 93 -12.68 4.99 -25.55
CA PHE A 93 -11.59 5.93 -25.67
C PHE A 93 -11.89 7.22 -24.91
N THR A 94 -13.12 7.73 -24.99
CA THR A 94 -13.56 8.91 -24.23
C THR A 94 -13.52 8.64 -22.72
N PHE A 95 -13.99 7.46 -22.29
CA PHE A 95 -13.96 7.04 -20.89
C PHE A 95 -12.53 6.93 -20.33
N LEU A 96 -11.63 6.30 -21.07
CA LEU A 96 -10.21 6.18 -20.73
C LEU A 96 -9.54 7.56 -20.58
N VAL A 97 -9.80 8.48 -21.51
CA VAL A 97 -9.23 9.84 -21.46
C VAL A 97 -9.69 10.58 -20.19
N ILE A 98 -10.96 10.49 -19.83
CA ILE A 98 -11.49 11.16 -18.63
C ILE A 98 -10.83 10.62 -17.36
N LEU A 99 -10.69 9.30 -17.24
CA LEU A 99 -10.06 8.67 -16.07
C LEU A 99 -8.55 8.92 -15.99
N THR A 100 -7.84 8.84 -17.11
CA THR A 100 -6.40 9.14 -17.16
C THR A 100 -6.11 10.60 -16.82
N VAL A 101 -6.97 11.55 -17.19
CA VAL A 101 -6.86 12.95 -16.75
C VAL A 101 -7.03 13.07 -15.23
N GLY A 102 -8.01 12.36 -14.64
CA GLY A 102 -8.19 12.30 -13.19
C GLY A 102 -6.96 11.75 -12.46
N PHE A 103 -6.38 10.69 -12.98
CA PHE A 103 -5.14 10.12 -12.45
C PHE A 103 -3.94 11.06 -12.56
N CYS A 104 -3.79 11.74 -13.70
CA CYS A 104 -2.73 12.70 -13.92
C CYS A 104 -2.81 13.88 -12.92
N TYR A 105 -4.02 14.33 -12.61
CA TYR A 105 -4.26 15.37 -11.60
C TYR A 105 -3.79 14.95 -10.20
N GLU A 106 -4.09 13.71 -9.78
CA GLU A 106 -3.66 13.16 -8.49
C GLU A 106 -2.13 13.05 -8.36
N ILE A 107 -1.45 12.65 -9.45
CA ILE A 107 0.02 12.65 -9.51
C ILE A 107 0.57 14.08 -9.39
N GLY A 108 -0.02 15.05 -10.09
CA GLY A 108 0.39 16.46 -10.04
C GLY A 108 0.28 17.06 -8.63
N LYS A 109 -0.72 16.63 -7.85
CA LYS A 109 -0.90 17.01 -6.43
C LYS A 109 0.12 16.36 -5.49
N LYS A 110 0.99 15.46 -5.98
CA LYS A 110 1.99 14.70 -5.18
C LYS A 110 1.35 13.93 -4.02
N ALA A 111 0.07 13.58 -4.11
CA ALA A 111 -0.68 12.96 -3.02
C ALA A 111 -0.14 11.55 -2.67
N LEU A 112 0.51 10.92 -3.65
CA LEU A 112 1.15 9.61 -3.55
C LEU A 112 2.58 9.65 -2.96
N LYS A 113 3.14 10.84 -2.68
CA LYS A 113 4.51 10.94 -2.16
C LYS A 113 4.56 10.48 -0.71
N LEU A 114 5.34 9.42 -0.46
CA LEU A 114 5.66 8.99 0.89
C LEU A 114 6.68 9.96 1.52
N ASN A 115 6.22 10.77 2.47
CA ASN A 115 7.10 11.66 3.22
C ASN A 115 7.77 10.87 4.36
N THR A 116 9.07 10.67 4.24
CA THR A 116 9.91 10.10 5.30
C THR A 116 10.32 11.23 6.25
N LYS A 117 10.09 11.09 7.57
CA LYS A 117 10.53 12.10 8.56
C LYS A 117 12.04 12.15 8.79
N GLN A 118 12.79 11.17 8.29
CA GLN A 118 14.25 11.12 8.41
C GLN A 118 14.95 12.29 7.70
N SER A 119 14.40 12.75 6.57
CA SER A 119 14.96 13.89 5.85
C SER A 119 14.94 15.18 6.68
N ALA A 120 13.93 15.39 7.53
CA ALA A 120 13.84 16.56 8.39
C ALA A 120 14.79 16.49 9.61
N PHE A 121 15.06 15.28 10.12
CA PHE A 121 15.96 15.10 11.27
C PHE A 121 17.43 15.27 10.89
N GLU A 122 17.81 14.93 9.65
CA GLU A 122 19.18 15.08 9.13
C GLU A 122 19.61 16.56 9.01
N TYR A 123 18.69 17.48 8.65
CA TYR A 123 18.96 18.92 8.68
C TYR A 123 19.13 19.45 10.11
N VAL A 124 18.29 19.01 11.06
CA VAL A 124 18.36 19.45 12.46
C VAL A 124 19.62 18.90 13.17
N SER A 125 20.06 17.68 12.84
CA SER A 125 21.30 17.13 13.39
C SER A 125 22.53 17.81 12.78
N LEU A 126 22.51 18.13 11.48
CA LEU A 126 23.57 18.92 10.83
C LEU A 126 23.64 20.34 11.38
N GLU A 127 22.51 21.03 11.57
CA GLU A 127 22.46 22.38 12.12
C GLU A 127 22.99 22.42 13.57
N ARG A 128 22.66 21.43 14.40
CA ARG A 128 23.24 21.30 15.74
C ARG A 128 24.74 20.99 15.73
N SER A 129 25.25 20.28 14.72
CA SER A 129 26.70 20.09 14.55
C SER A 129 27.42 21.32 14.01
N ILE A 130 26.78 22.10 13.13
CA ILE A 130 27.32 23.33 12.55
C ILE A 130 27.33 24.45 13.59
N LEU A 131 26.29 24.60 14.42
CA LEU A 131 26.24 25.54 15.54
C LEU A 131 27.23 25.21 16.67
N LYS A 132 27.82 24.01 16.67
CA LYS A 132 28.89 23.60 17.59
C LYS A 132 30.29 23.75 16.97
N SER A 133 30.37 24.11 15.68
CA SER A 133 31.62 24.32 14.95
C SER A 133 32.00 25.80 14.99
N PRO A 134 33.20 26.17 15.46
CA PRO A 134 33.62 27.56 15.59
C PRO A 134 33.92 28.29 14.26
N TYR A 135 33.63 27.69 13.09
CA TYR A 135 34.17 28.17 11.80
C TYR A 135 33.20 28.25 10.62
N ILE A 136 31.88 28.31 10.79
CA ILE A 136 30.96 28.43 9.62
C ILE A 136 29.83 29.43 9.91
N PHE A 137 30.02 30.66 9.43
CA PHE A 137 29.00 31.70 9.32
C PHE A 137 28.33 31.59 7.95
N ILE A 138 27.22 30.85 7.85
CA ILE A 138 26.35 30.93 6.68
C ILE A 138 24.95 31.35 7.15
N LYS A 139 24.53 32.48 6.58
CA LYS A 139 23.31 33.24 6.84
C LYS A 139 22.06 32.38 6.62
N PRO A 140 21.00 32.50 7.45
CA PRO A 140 19.79 31.71 7.30
C PRO A 140 19.08 32.02 5.97
N ILE A 141 18.78 30.96 5.22
CA ILE A 141 17.92 31.04 4.03
C ILE A 141 16.47 31.13 4.51
N ASN A 142 15.92 32.31 4.27
CA ASN A 142 14.58 32.81 4.50
C ASN A 142 13.45 31.77 4.50
N GLU A 143 12.60 31.91 5.52
CA GLU A 143 11.32 31.27 5.75
C GLU A 143 10.40 31.32 4.52
N ASN A 144 9.70 30.22 4.22
CA ASN A 144 8.32 30.20 3.73
C ASN A 144 7.81 28.75 3.67
N ILE A 145 7.46 28.19 4.84
CA ILE A 145 6.67 26.96 4.94
C ILE A 145 5.33 27.38 5.55
N LYS A 146 4.32 27.59 4.70
CA LYS A 146 2.92 27.68 5.12
C LYS A 146 2.43 26.26 5.41
N ILE A 147 1.96 26.09 6.64
CA ILE A 147 1.11 24.99 7.14
C ILE A 147 -0.11 24.83 6.24
#